data_AF-A0AAV9RMM4-F1
#
_entry.id   AF-A0AAV9RMM4-F1
#
_cell.length_a   1.000
_cell.length_b   1.000
_cell.length_c   1.000
_cell.angle_alpha   90.00
_cell.angle_beta   90.00
_cell.angle_gamma   90.00
#
_symmetry.space_group_name_H-M   'P 1'
#
loop_
_entity.id
_entity.type
_entity.pdbx_description
1 polymer ?
#
loop_
_entity_poly.entity_id
_entity_poly.type
_entity_poly.pdbx_seq_one_letter_code
_entity_poly.pdbx_strand_id
1 'polypeptide(L)'
;SPSASEGGFLPAFGPSYVNLYGSPREFTGLPDPYEELNFGNGEGVAYRGRVLVELSTQLDGKVDKNVDDICSDDILVAQKYQRRRKYSLCAVFHSACMLQEPGEPIQFEVSMGNYGNKLDSTCKPLASTTQYSFAVFDGNHYYYLPWADTKPVVILTSYWEDINHRLDSVNLLLFIADQLESHLTSLKKEIQAKVSEARLTEALLKLINHLIEDINNFQIPALEGKHNITALDLQIKSLREAALVSIREAACQVREEALDVKSAVGDIEDWLDRIKLLADEAQNSMPDVIIWMLRGEKRVAYARVPVHQILYSNYSEQACGKHCGKTQTIFMQYPMDKNKGVKIPVQLRINMWLGLSAHEKKFNSFSEGNFSVYAEMYENQAQVFGKWGTTGLVGRHKFSDVTGKVKLKQERFLPPRGWEWEGDWFVDPERCLLTEADAGHTEFTDEVFQNQTRFPAGEWKPAAEPYTDVNGEKAQSPGEFECPPGWSWEDAWSFDSDRAVDEKGWEYGVTIPPDDKPKSWAAAEKMYHNHRRMRLTRKRRKTF
;
A
#
# COMPACT_ATOMS: atom_id res chain seq x y z
N SER A 1 36.13 16.36 -26.98
CA SER A 1 34.72 15.95 -27.04
C SER A 1 34.60 14.80 -28.03
N PRO A 2 34.26 13.58 -27.60
CA PRO A 2 33.85 12.57 -28.57
C PRO A 2 32.45 12.97 -29.04
N SER A 3 32.34 13.25 -30.33
CA SER A 3 31.09 13.43 -31.06
C SER A 3 30.15 12.27 -30.74
N ALA A 4 28.92 12.58 -30.29
CA ALA A 4 27.84 11.61 -30.24
C ALA A 4 27.66 11.06 -31.66
N SER A 5 28.11 9.83 -31.91
CA SER A 5 27.88 9.14 -33.17
C SER A 5 26.39 8.86 -33.30
N GLU A 6 25.80 9.18 -34.46
CA GLU A 6 24.39 8.93 -34.83
C GLU A 6 23.96 7.44 -34.74
N GLY A 7 24.88 6.53 -34.41
CA GLY A 7 24.68 5.08 -34.34
C GLY A 7 24.58 4.50 -32.93
N GLY A 8 23.73 5.05 -32.04
CA GLY A 8 23.36 4.42 -30.77
C GLY A 8 24.53 3.94 -29.87
N PHE A 9 24.24 3.03 -28.93
CA PHE A 9 25.24 2.33 -28.14
C PHE A 9 24.85 0.85 -27.99
N LEU A 10 25.84 -0.03 -27.81
CA LEU A 10 25.59 -1.47 -27.64
C LEU A 10 24.80 -1.74 -26.35
N PRO A 11 23.94 -2.78 -26.30
CA PRO A 11 23.24 -3.15 -25.08
C PRO A 11 24.21 -3.36 -23.92
N ALA A 12 23.97 -2.65 -22.83
CA ALA A 12 24.74 -2.75 -21.60
C ALA A 12 23.78 -2.64 -20.41
N PHE A 13 24.19 -3.12 -19.24
CA PHE A 13 23.48 -2.95 -17.99
C PHE A 13 24.46 -3.04 -16.83
N GLY A 14 24.28 -2.21 -15.80
CA GLY A 14 24.96 -2.40 -14.53
C GLY A 14 26.47 -2.10 -14.53
N PRO A 15 27.20 -2.49 -13.47
CA PRO A 15 26.71 -3.25 -12.30
C PRO A 15 25.61 -2.52 -11.53
N SER A 16 24.41 -3.11 -11.44
CA SER A 16 23.29 -2.53 -10.69
C SER A 16 22.34 -3.60 -10.18
N TYR A 17 21.64 -3.32 -9.08
CA TYR A 17 20.70 -4.26 -8.50
C TYR A 17 19.38 -4.26 -9.25
N VAL A 18 18.85 -5.46 -9.49
CA VAL A 18 17.49 -5.70 -9.97
C VAL A 18 16.65 -6.22 -8.81
N ASN A 19 15.55 -5.54 -8.53
CA ASN A 19 14.61 -5.91 -7.47
C ASN A 19 13.64 -6.97 -7.98
N LEU A 20 13.46 -8.05 -7.20
CA LEU A 20 12.59 -9.16 -7.54
C LEU A 20 11.32 -9.10 -6.68
N TYR A 21 10.16 -9.26 -7.32
CA TYR A 21 8.86 -9.28 -6.67
C TYR A 21 8.09 -10.55 -7.07
N GLY A 22 7.19 -11.01 -6.22
CA GLY A 22 6.37 -12.19 -6.50
C GLY A 22 5.13 -12.26 -5.61
N SER A 23 4.61 -13.47 -5.42
CA SER A 23 3.44 -13.77 -4.57
C SER A 23 3.62 -13.32 -3.11
N PRO A 24 2.55 -13.24 -2.29
CA PRO A 24 2.65 -13.06 -0.84
C PRO A 24 3.52 -14.14 -0.16
N ARG A 25 4.24 -13.78 0.92
CA ARG A 25 5.14 -14.72 1.62
C ARG A 25 4.43 -15.69 2.59
N GLU A 26 3.17 -15.44 2.90
CA GLU A 26 2.47 -16.06 4.04
C GLU A 26 1.54 -17.21 3.66
N PHE A 27 1.38 -17.48 2.37
CA PHE A 27 0.42 -18.48 1.94
C PHE A 27 0.91 -19.89 2.29
N THR A 28 0.11 -20.61 3.07
CA THR A 28 0.42 -21.97 3.54
C THR A 28 -0.53 -23.03 2.98
N GLY A 29 -1.54 -22.64 2.19
CA GLY A 29 -2.43 -23.58 1.52
C GLY A 29 -1.76 -24.25 0.32
N LEU A 30 -2.33 -25.35 -0.16
CA LEU A 30 -1.95 -25.95 -1.43
C LEU A 30 -3.23 -26.22 -2.23
N PRO A 31 -3.32 -25.81 -3.51
CA PRO A 31 -2.32 -25.06 -4.29
C PRO A 31 -2.23 -23.57 -3.92
N ASP A 32 -1.09 -22.92 -4.18
CA ASP A 32 -0.91 -21.46 -4.03
C ASP A 32 -1.69 -20.69 -5.09
N PRO A 33 -2.76 -19.96 -4.74
CA PRO A 33 -3.57 -19.22 -5.70
C PRO A 33 -2.79 -18.04 -6.33
N TYR A 34 -1.64 -17.68 -5.78
CA TYR A 34 -0.79 -16.58 -6.23
C TYR A 34 0.47 -17.03 -6.96
N GLU A 35 0.63 -18.33 -7.25
CA GLU A 35 1.84 -18.88 -7.84
C GLU A 35 2.22 -18.21 -9.18
N GLU A 36 1.22 -17.83 -9.98
CA GLU A 36 1.37 -17.11 -11.24
C GLU A 36 2.20 -15.82 -11.11
N LEU A 37 2.13 -15.14 -9.95
CA LEU A 37 2.93 -13.95 -9.68
C LEU A 37 4.43 -14.24 -9.63
N ASN A 38 4.84 -15.46 -9.29
CA ASN A 38 6.25 -15.86 -9.26
C ASN A 38 6.80 -16.10 -10.67
N PHE A 39 5.93 -16.36 -11.65
CA PHE A 39 6.29 -16.53 -13.06
C PHE A 39 6.19 -15.22 -13.86
N GLY A 40 5.85 -14.10 -13.20
CA GLY A 40 5.68 -12.80 -13.85
C GLY A 40 4.34 -12.65 -14.59
N ASN A 41 3.37 -13.54 -14.36
CA ASN A 41 2.03 -13.46 -14.94
C ASN A 41 1.13 -12.49 -14.15
N GLY A 42 1.66 -11.30 -13.84
CA GLY A 42 1.02 -10.28 -13.02
C GLY A 42 2.04 -9.46 -12.25
N GLU A 43 1.59 -8.38 -11.61
CA GLU A 43 2.47 -7.57 -10.77
C GLU A 43 2.80 -8.31 -9.46
N GLY A 44 4.10 -8.52 -9.21
CA GLY A 44 4.56 -9.08 -7.94
C GLY A 44 4.20 -8.17 -6.75
N VAL A 45 3.51 -8.74 -5.77
CA VAL A 45 2.93 -8.02 -4.62
C VAL A 45 3.81 -8.00 -3.38
N ALA A 46 4.87 -8.82 -3.35
CA ALA A 46 5.83 -8.84 -2.26
C ALA A 46 7.27 -8.88 -2.77
N TYR A 47 8.14 -8.10 -2.13
CA TYR A 47 9.57 -8.13 -2.40
C TYR A 47 10.16 -9.52 -2.06
N ARG A 48 10.97 -10.07 -2.96
CA ARG A 48 11.59 -11.40 -2.83
C ARG A 48 13.10 -11.36 -2.68
N GLY A 49 13.72 -10.22 -2.96
CA GLY A 49 15.15 -10.04 -2.91
C GLY A 49 15.63 -9.21 -4.07
N ARG A 50 16.94 -9.21 -4.27
CA ARG A 50 17.56 -8.50 -5.38
C ARG A 50 18.86 -9.17 -5.78
N VAL A 51 19.22 -9.01 -7.05
CA VAL A 51 20.45 -9.56 -7.64
C VAL A 51 21.26 -8.43 -8.25
N LEU A 52 22.58 -8.44 -8.05
CA LEU A 52 23.49 -7.50 -8.70
C LEU A 52 23.88 -8.07 -10.06
N VAL A 53 23.58 -7.33 -11.13
CA VAL A 53 23.77 -7.80 -12.51
C VAL A 53 24.59 -6.79 -13.29
N GLU A 54 25.48 -7.30 -14.15
CA GLU A 54 26.15 -6.55 -15.20
C GLU A 54 25.98 -7.30 -16.53
N LEU A 55 25.64 -6.56 -17.59
CA LEU A 55 25.59 -7.04 -18.96
C LEU A 55 26.51 -6.17 -19.79
N SER A 56 27.43 -6.79 -20.52
CA SER A 56 28.27 -6.12 -21.51
C SER A 56 28.16 -6.84 -22.85
N THR A 57 28.14 -6.06 -23.93
CA THR A 57 28.07 -6.58 -25.31
C THR A 57 29.31 -6.15 -26.07
N GLN A 58 29.86 -7.06 -26.87
CA GLN A 58 30.99 -6.81 -27.77
C GLN A 58 30.59 -7.24 -29.19
N LEU A 59 31.01 -6.46 -30.20
CA LEU A 59 30.65 -6.74 -31.60
C LEU A 59 31.37 -7.96 -32.18
N ASP A 60 32.58 -8.24 -31.70
CA ASP A 60 33.38 -9.40 -32.07
C ASP A 60 33.86 -10.11 -30.80
N GLY A 61 33.47 -11.37 -30.65
CA GLY A 61 33.88 -12.21 -29.53
C GLY A 61 33.35 -13.64 -29.68
N LYS A 62 34.21 -14.64 -29.53
CA LYS A 62 33.75 -16.00 -29.28
C LYS A 62 33.45 -16.12 -27.79
N VAL A 63 32.24 -16.54 -27.44
CA VAL A 63 31.91 -16.93 -26.07
C VAL A 63 32.57 -18.29 -25.84
N ASP A 64 33.81 -18.28 -25.32
CA ASP A 64 34.58 -19.50 -25.11
C ASP A 64 34.05 -20.34 -23.92
N LYS A 65 33.31 -19.73 -22.98
CA LYS A 65 32.64 -20.40 -21.86
C LYS A 65 31.25 -19.84 -21.60
N ASN A 66 30.27 -20.72 -21.42
CA ASN A 66 28.87 -20.35 -21.20
C ASN A 66 28.53 -19.96 -19.75
N VAL A 67 29.26 -20.50 -18.77
CA VAL A 67 29.12 -20.20 -17.33
C VAL A 67 30.49 -20.34 -16.69
N ASP A 68 30.92 -19.34 -15.93
CA ASP A 68 32.15 -19.36 -15.13
C ASP A 68 31.94 -18.57 -13.83
N ASP A 69 32.76 -18.83 -12.82
CA ASP A 69 32.74 -18.05 -11.58
C ASP A 69 33.29 -16.64 -11.83
N ILE A 70 32.71 -15.63 -11.15
CA ILE A 70 33.19 -14.25 -11.25
C ILE A 70 34.59 -14.17 -10.63
N CYS A 71 35.56 -13.63 -11.36
CA CYS A 71 36.93 -13.52 -10.84
C CYS A 71 37.00 -12.57 -9.64
N SER A 72 37.97 -12.80 -8.74
CA SER A 72 38.12 -12.00 -7.51
C SER A 72 38.31 -10.52 -7.77
N ASP A 73 38.99 -10.15 -8.87
CA ASP A 73 39.22 -8.75 -9.23
C ASP A 73 37.91 -8.06 -9.64
N ASP A 74 37.06 -8.73 -10.42
CA ASP A 74 35.73 -8.23 -10.79
C ASP A 74 34.81 -8.10 -9.58
N ILE A 75 34.88 -9.04 -8.62
CA ILE A 75 34.16 -8.94 -7.35
C ILE A 75 34.58 -7.67 -6.59
N LEU A 76 35.88 -7.38 -6.50
CA LEU A 76 36.39 -6.17 -5.84
C LEU A 76 35.92 -4.90 -6.55
N VAL A 77 35.89 -4.90 -7.89
CA VAL A 77 35.35 -3.78 -8.67
C VAL A 77 33.85 -3.60 -8.40
N ALA A 78 33.08 -4.69 -8.35
CA ALA A 78 31.64 -4.68 -8.12
C ALA A 78 31.26 -4.19 -6.70
N GLN A 79 32.12 -4.41 -5.69
CA GLN A 79 31.86 -3.98 -4.30
C GLN A 79 31.61 -2.47 -4.17
N LYS A 80 32.20 -1.63 -5.03
CA LYS A 80 31.96 -0.18 -4.98
C LYS A 80 30.48 0.16 -5.18
N TYR A 81 29.78 -0.59 -6.03
CA TYR A 81 28.35 -0.42 -6.36
C TYR A 81 27.41 -0.91 -5.27
N GLN A 82 27.91 -1.57 -4.21
CA GLN A 82 27.10 -2.08 -3.10
C GLN A 82 27.11 -1.15 -1.88
N ARG A 83 27.73 0.03 -2.00
CA ARG A 83 27.79 1.02 -0.92
C ARG A 83 26.42 1.61 -0.67
N ARG A 84 25.88 1.31 0.51
CA ARG A 84 24.55 1.75 0.95
C ARG A 84 24.63 2.97 1.86
N ARG A 85 23.63 3.84 1.71
CA ARG A 85 23.38 4.99 2.58
C ARG A 85 22.08 4.80 3.33
N LYS A 86 21.97 5.47 4.48
CA LYS A 86 20.77 5.45 5.32
C LYS A 86 19.69 6.36 4.70
N TYR A 87 18.53 5.79 4.44
CA TYR A 87 17.31 6.48 4.00
C TYR A 87 16.25 6.45 5.09
N SER A 88 15.44 7.51 5.16
CA SER A 88 14.28 7.63 6.03
C SER A 88 13.03 7.76 5.15
N LEU A 89 12.06 6.87 5.36
CA LEU A 89 10.70 6.96 4.82
C LEU A 89 9.76 7.39 5.94
N CYS A 90 8.91 8.36 5.67
CA CYS A 90 7.78 8.71 6.53
C CYS A 90 6.49 8.62 5.71
N ALA A 91 5.46 8.00 6.28
CA ALA A 91 4.15 7.84 5.69
C ALA A 91 3.07 8.25 6.70
N VAL A 92 2.34 9.33 6.41
CA VAL A 92 1.29 9.90 7.26
C VAL A 92 -0.08 9.57 6.67
N PHE A 93 -0.88 8.81 7.40
CA PHE A 93 -2.20 8.37 6.97
C PHE A 93 -3.26 9.38 7.42
N HIS A 94 -3.93 10.04 6.47
CA HIS A 94 -4.97 11.02 6.78
C HIS A 94 -6.36 10.40 6.91
N SER A 95 -6.68 9.43 6.03
CA SER A 95 -7.96 8.70 6.05
C SER A 95 -7.87 7.36 5.33
N ALA A 96 -8.70 6.41 5.76
CA ALA A 96 -8.98 5.15 5.06
C ALA A 96 -10.50 4.98 4.96
N CYS A 97 -11.03 5.01 3.73
CA CYS A 97 -12.47 5.01 3.45
C CYS A 97 -12.81 3.99 2.33
N MET A 98 -14.08 3.90 1.94
CA MET A 98 -14.58 2.94 0.95
C MET A 98 -14.39 1.47 1.33
N LEU A 99 -14.28 1.17 2.63
CA LEU A 99 -14.25 -0.20 3.12
C LEU A 99 -15.65 -0.80 2.94
N GLN A 100 -15.75 -2.00 2.35
CA GLN A 100 -17.06 -2.61 2.03
C GLN A 100 -17.61 -3.52 3.13
N GLU A 101 -16.75 -4.11 3.94
CA GLU A 101 -17.13 -5.12 4.92
C GLU A 101 -16.51 -4.80 6.28
N PRO A 102 -17.32 -4.70 7.35
CA PRO A 102 -16.83 -4.69 8.73
C PRO A 102 -16.48 -6.12 9.17
N GLY A 103 -15.92 -6.27 10.36
CA GLY A 103 -15.78 -7.58 11.03
C GLY A 103 -14.51 -7.73 11.82
N GLU A 104 -13.35 -7.70 11.15
CA GLU A 104 -12.04 -7.83 11.79
C GLU A 104 -11.34 -6.47 11.90
N PRO A 105 -10.49 -6.28 12.94
CA PRO A 105 -9.72 -5.05 13.07
C PRO A 105 -8.74 -4.91 11.89
N ILE A 106 -8.65 -3.70 11.35
CA ILE A 106 -7.83 -3.37 10.20
C ILE A 106 -6.55 -2.67 10.66
N GLN A 107 -5.42 -3.04 10.05
CA GLN A 107 -4.13 -2.40 10.22
C GLN A 107 -3.49 -2.18 8.84
N PHE A 108 -2.77 -1.09 8.64
CA PHE A 108 -1.90 -0.91 7.48
C PHE A 108 -0.45 -1.15 7.86
N GLU A 109 0.28 -1.88 7.02
CA GLU A 109 1.72 -2.11 7.13
C GLU A 109 2.41 -1.47 5.93
N VAL A 110 3.50 -0.74 6.15
CA VAL A 110 4.33 -0.15 5.11
C VAL A 110 5.71 -0.78 5.16
N SER A 111 6.19 -1.22 4.00
CA SER A 111 7.53 -1.83 3.86
C SER A 111 8.26 -1.31 2.64
N MET A 112 9.58 -1.33 2.67
CA MET A 112 10.45 -1.08 1.52
C MET A 112 11.57 -2.12 1.52
N GLY A 113 11.57 -3.01 0.52
CA GLY A 113 12.38 -4.22 0.56
C GLY A 113 11.98 -5.12 1.74
N ASN A 114 12.94 -5.47 2.60
CA ASN A 114 12.66 -6.20 3.85
C ASN A 114 12.42 -5.26 5.06
N TYR A 115 12.71 -3.96 4.94
CA TYR A 115 12.54 -3.01 6.04
C TYR A 115 11.06 -2.73 6.25
N GLY A 116 10.56 -2.96 7.47
CA GLY A 116 9.15 -2.74 7.83
C GLY A 116 8.23 -3.93 7.56
N ASN A 117 8.74 -5.06 7.06
CA ASN A 117 7.96 -6.28 6.93
C ASN A 117 7.89 -7.02 8.27
N LYS A 118 6.70 -7.16 8.88
CA LYS A 118 6.51 -7.82 10.18
C LYS A 118 6.98 -9.29 10.21
N LEU A 119 7.02 -9.94 9.05
CA LEU A 119 7.41 -11.35 8.94
C LEU A 119 8.89 -11.56 8.72
N ASP A 120 9.63 -10.50 8.44
CA ASP A 120 11.05 -10.59 8.14
C ASP A 120 11.88 -10.36 9.42
N SER A 121 12.55 -11.41 9.88
CA SER A 121 13.42 -11.35 11.06
C SER A 121 14.86 -10.95 10.76
N THR A 122 15.20 -10.63 9.50
CA THR A 122 16.56 -10.24 9.11
C THR A 122 16.82 -8.75 9.38
N CYS A 123 15.76 -7.96 9.45
CA CYS A 123 15.81 -6.53 9.75
C CYS A 123 15.48 -6.24 11.21
N LYS A 124 15.95 -5.08 11.72
CA LYS A 124 15.51 -4.60 13.03
C LYS A 124 14.02 -4.23 12.97
N PRO A 125 13.24 -4.45 14.03
CA PRO A 125 11.86 -3.99 14.11
C PRO A 125 11.77 -2.47 13.90
N LEU A 126 10.74 -2.04 13.16
CA LEU A 126 10.46 -0.63 12.83
C LEU A 126 8.98 -0.34 13.10
N ALA A 127 8.65 0.92 13.39
CA ALA A 127 7.28 1.43 13.49
C ALA A 127 6.65 1.49 12.10
N SER A 128 6.36 0.32 11.57
CA SER A 128 5.97 0.04 10.17
C SER A 128 4.48 -0.12 9.98
N THR A 129 3.70 -0.06 11.07
CA THR A 129 2.27 -0.31 11.04
C THR A 129 1.46 0.76 11.75
N THR A 130 0.23 0.96 11.28
CA THR A 130 -0.77 1.72 12.02
C THR A 130 -1.29 0.91 13.22
N GLN A 131 -1.95 1.55 14.18
CA GLN A 131 -2.74 0.84 15.18
C GLN A 131 -3.91 0.10 14.51
N TYR A 132 -4.39 -0.95 15.18
CA TYR A 132 -5.59 -1.66 14.76
C TYR A 132 -6.82 -0.79 14.96
N SER A 133 -7.76 -0.83 14.02
CA SER A 133 -9.02 -0.07 14.12
C SER A 133 -10.17 -0.82 13.46
N PHE A 134 -11.34 -0.80 14.08
CA PHE A 134 -12.56 -1.29 13.45
C PHE A 134 -13.16 -0.24 12.52
N ALA A 135 -13.71 -0.72 11.41
CA ALA A 135 -14.36 0.14 10.44
C ALA A 135 -15.74 0.56 10.92
N VAL A 136 -16.05 1.84 10.80
CA VAL A 136 -17.34 2.45 11.17
C VAL A 136 -18.10 2.78 9.90
N PHE A 137 -19.40 2.54 9.88
CA PHE A 137 -20.24 2.88 8.75
C PHE A 137 -20.42 4.40 8.65
N ASP A 138 -20.34 4.96 7.45
CA ASP A 138 -20.53 6.40 7.22
C ASP A 138 -22.00 6.85 7.34
N GLY A 139 -22.93 5.90 7.46
CA GLY A 139 -24.37 6.15 7.48
C GLY A 139 -25.02 6.17 6.10
N ASN A 140 -24.27 5.89 5.03
CA ASN A 140 -24.75 6.00 3.66
C ASN A 140 -24.27 4.87 2.72
N HIS A 141 -22.97 4.78 2.42
CA HIS A 141 -22.46 3.94 1.34
C HIS A 141 -21.29 3.03 1.72
N TYR A 142 -20.47 3.39 2.71
CA TYR A 142 -19.23 2.67 2.98
C TYR A 142 -18.78 2.77 4.43
N TYR A 143 -17.80 1.94 4.77
CA TYR A 143 -17.11 2.00 6.05
C TYR A 143 -15.80 2.81 5.92
N TYR A 144 -15.36 3.37 7.05
CA TYR A 144 -14.12 4.12 7.17
C TYR A 144 -13.44 3.84 8.51
N LEU A 145 -12.13 4.12 8.62
CA LEU A 145 -11.43 4.03 9.90
C LEU A 145 -11.49 5.37 10.64
N PRO A 146 -12.00 5.41 11.89
CA PRO A 146 -12.26 6.64 12.63
C PRO A 146 -11.02 7.22 13.32
N TRP A 147 -9.96 7.51 12.56
CA TRP A 147 -8.72 8.11 13.11
C TRP A 147 -8.88 9.52 13.69
N ALA A 148 -10.04 10.17 13.50
CA ALA A 148 -10.37 11.49 14.06
C ALA A 148 -9.20 12.50 13.89
N ASP A 149 -8.74 13.13 14.97
CA ASP A 149 -7.67 14.13 14.94
C ASP A 149 -6.26 13.51 15.08
N THR A 150 -6.16 12.24 15.48
CA THR A 150 -4.87 11.54 15.69
C THR A 150 -4.55 10.68 14.47
N LYS A 151 -3.70 11.20 13.59
CA LYS A 151 -3.35 10.53 12.33
C LYS A 151 -2.22 9.52 12.53
N PRO A 152 -2.38 8.25 12.08
CA PRO A 152 -1.30 7.27 12.16
C PRO A 152 -0.10 7.68 11.31
N VAL A 153 1.10 7.48 11.86
CA VAL A 153 2.36 7.76 11.17
C VAL A 153 3.24 6.51 11.20
N VAL A 154 3.77 6.15 10.04
CA VAL A 154 4.71 5.05 9.86
C VAL A 154 6.07 5.61 9.45
N ILE A 155 7.13 5.15 10.12
CA ILE A 155 8.51 5.60 9.86
C ILE A 155 9.41 4.38 9.66
N LEU A 156 10.08 4.34 8.51
CA LEU A 156 11.06 3.30 8.18
C LEU A 156 12.45 3.91 8.03
N THR A 157 13.44 3.28 8.65
CA THR A 157 14.86 3.49 8.33
C THR A 157 15.33 2.31 7.49
N SER A 158 15.96 2.60 6.34
CA SER A 158 16.44 1.59 5.40
C SER A 158 17.81 1.95 4.83
N TYR A 159 18.46 1.02 4.12
CA TYR A 159 19.81 1.20 3.59
C TYR A 159 19.88 0.78 2.12
N TRP A 160 20.16 1.74 1.23
CA TRP A 160 20.17 1.54 -0.23
C TRP A 160 21.32 2.28 -0.91
N GLU A 161 21.67 1.86 -2.12
CA GLU A 161 22.58 2.59 -3.00
C GLU A 161 22.02 3.98 -3.32
N ASP A 162 22.89 4.99 -3.28
CA ASP A 162 22.51 6.34 -3.66
C ASP A 162 22.52 6.48 -5.19
N ILE A 163 21.34 6.32 -5.78
CA ILE A 163 21.08 6.44 -7.21
C ILE A 163 20.34 7.73 -7.57
N ASN A 164 20.42 8.77 -6.73
CA ASN A 164 19.69 10.02 -6.95
C ASN A 164 19.97 10.62 -8.33
N HIS A 165 21.19 10.51 -8.86
CA HIS A 165 21.51 10.98 -10.22
C HIS A 165 20.61 10.38 -11.32
N ARG A 166 20.15 9.14 -11.16
CA ARG A 166 19.17 8.50 -12.05
C ARG A 166 17.77 9.02 -11.79
N LEU A 167 17.32 8.96 -10.53
CA LEU A 167 15.94 9.29 -10.16
C LEU A 167 15.62 10.79 -10.28
N ASP A 168 16.60 11.67 -10.04
CA ASP A 168 16.50 13.11 -10.30
C ASP A 168 16.26 13.34 -11.80
N SER A 169 17.00 12.66 -12.68
CA SER A 169 16.81 12.74 -14.13
C SER A 169 15.41 12.28 -14.56
N VAL A 170 14.94 11.16 -14.01
CA VAL A 170 13.59 10.63 -14.25
C VAL A 170 12.53 11.64 -13.85
N ASN A 171 12.61 12.18 -12.64
CA ASN A 171 11.61 13.11 -12.12
C ASN A 171 11.59 14.43 -12.90
N LEU A 172 12.74 14.95 -13.34
CA LEU A 172 12.78 16.14 -14.20
C LEU A 172 12.11 15.88 -15.55
N LEU A 173 12.38 14.75 -16.19
CA LEU A 173 11.75 14.40 -17.46
C LEU A 173 10.24 14.22 -17.32
N LEU A 174 9.80 13.54 -16.25
CA LEU A 174 8.37 13.39 -15.95
C LEU A 174 7.70 14.73 -15.64
N PHE A 175 8.40 15.65 -14.96
CA PHE A 175 7.89 16.99 -14.72
C PHE A 175 7.66 17.74 -16.04
N ILE A 176 8.64 17.74 -16.95
CA ILE A 176 8.49 18.37 -18.27
C ILE A 176 7.34 17.72 -19.05
N ALA A 177 7.25 16.38 -19.04
CA ALA A 177 6.17 15.65 -19.69
C ALA A 177 4.79 16.00 -19.13
N ASP A 178 4.62 16.05 -17.81
CA ASP A 178 3.37 16.41 -17.14
C ASP A 178 2.92 17.83 -17.51
N GLN A 179 3.86 18.79 -17.53
CA GLN A 179 3.59 20.17 -17.91
C GLN A 179 3.16 20.26 -19.39
N LEU A 180 3.88 19.57 -20.28
CA LEU A 180 3.57 19.52 -21.70
C LEU A 180 2.20 18.88 -21.96
N GLU A 181 1.89 17.77 -21.30
CA GLU A 181 0.61 17.07 -21.40
C GLU A 181 -0.56 17.93 -20.90
N SER A 182 -0.38 18.67 -19.80
CA SER A 182 -1.38 19.60 -19.26
C SER A 182 -1.71 20.73 -20.24
N HIS A 183 -0.67 21.36 -20.82
CA HIS A 183 -0.84 22.41 -21.81
C HIS A 183 -1.45 21.88 -23.12
N LEU A 184 -1.00 20.72 -23.59
CA LEU A 184 -1.53 20.06 -24.79
C LEU A 184 -3.01 19.68 -24.62
N THR A 185 -3.38 19.16 -23.45
CA THR A 185 -4.78 18.83 -23.13
C THR A 185 -5.65 20.08 -23.15
N SER A 186 -5.14 21.20 -22.63
CA SER A 186 -5.84 22.49 -22.67
C SER A 186 -6.03 22.98 -24.11
N LEU A 187 -4.99 22.90 -24.94
CA LEU A 187 -5.07 23.26 -26.36
C LEU A 187 -6.09 22.39 -27.12
N LYS A 188 -6.08 21.07 -26.92
CA LYS A 188 -7.06 20.15 -27.52
C LYS A 188 -8.50 20.50 -27.14
N LYS A 189 -8.75 20.93 -25.90
CA LYS A 189 -10.07 21.41 -25.46
C LYS A 189 -10.48 22.69 -26.19
N GLU A 190 -9.56 23.64 -26.40
CA GLU A 190 -9.86 24.85 -27.18
C GLU A 190 -10.17 24.55 -28.65
N ILE A 191 -9.45 23.59 -29.26
CA ILE A 191 -9.73 23.11 -30.61
C ILE A 191 -11.15 22.52 -30.69
N GLN A 192 -11.53 21.68 -29.73
CA GLN A 192 -12.87 21.09 -29.67
C GLN A 192 -13.96 22.14 -29.47
N ALA A 193 -13.67 23.20 -28.71
CA ALA A 193 -14.57 24.33 -28.49
C ALA A 193 -14.69 25.27 -29.71
N LYS A 194 -13.96 25.01 -30.81
CA LYS A 194 -13.97 25.80 -32.06
C LYS A 194 -13.70 27.30 -31.82
N VAL A 195 -12.75 27.57 -30.93
CA VAL A 195 -12.27 28.93 -30.65
C VAL A 195 -11.59 29.50 -31.91
N SER A 196 -11.48 30.83 -32.02
CA SER A 196 -10.87 31.49 -33.17
C SER A 196 -9.43 31.02 -33.43
N GLU A 197 -9.04 30.92 -34.70
CA GLU A 197 -7.69 30.47 -35.06
C GLU A 197 -6.58 31.32 -34.44
N ALA A 198 -6.76 32.65 -34.39
CA ALA A 198 -5.80 33.55 -33.76
C ALA A 198 -5.52 33.18 -32.29
N ARG A 199 -6.54 32.76 -31.54
CA ARG A 199 -6.39 32.33 -30.16
C ARG A 199 -5.75 30.95 -30.04
N LEU A 200 -6.06 30.04 -30.97
CA LEU A 200 -5.39 28.73 -31.02
C LEU A 200 -3.89 28.87 -31.31
N THR A 201 -3.51 29.75 -32.23
CA THR A 201 -2.09 30.07 -32.50
C THR A 201 -1.42 30.68 -31.28
N GLU A 202 -2.08 31.61 -30.57
CA GLU A 202 -1.54 32.18 -29.33
C GLU A 202 -1.34 31.10 -28.24
N ALA A 203 -2.30 30.20 -28.07
CA ALA A 203 -2.22 29.10 -27.11
C ALA A 203 -1.08 28.13 -27.46
N LEU A 204 -0.92 27.79 -28.75
CA LEU A 204 0.17 26.95 -29.25
C LEU A 204 1.54 27.60 -28.99
N LEU A 205 1.70 28.89 -29.31
CA LEU A 205 2.95 29.61 -29.08
C LEU A 205 3.31 29.67 -27.59
N LYS A 206 2.32 29.87 -26.71
CA LYS A 206 2.53 29.82 -25.25
C LYS A 206 3.01 28.44 -24.81
N LEU A 207 2.38 27.37 -25.30
CA LEU A 207 2.78 26.00 -25.00
C LEU A 207 4.23 25.75 -25.44
N ILE A 208 4.58 26.10 -26.68
CA ILE A 208 5.92 25.89 -27.23
C ILE A 208 6.97 26.69 -26.45
N ASN A 209 6.68 27.95 -26.11
CA ASN A 209 7.60 28.76 -25.31
C ASN A 209 7.83 28.16 -23.93
N HIS A 210 6.78 27.69 -23.25
CA HIS A 210 6.93 27.00 -21.97
C HIS A 210 7.78 25.73 -22.12
N LEU A 211 7.56 24.92 -23.17
CA LEU A 211 8.39 23.72 -23.41
C LEU A 211 9.87 24.07 -23.59
N ILE A 212 10.17 25.10 -24.39
CA ILE A 212 11.55 25.56 -24.61
C ILE A 212 12.16 26.06 -23.29
N GLU A 213 11.41 26.83 -22.51
CA GLU A 213 11.85 27.32 -21.20
C GLU A 213 12.11 26.17 -20.22
N ASP A 214 11.19 25.20 -20.14
CA ASP A 214 11.33 24.01 -19.29
C ASP A 214 12.58 23.21 -19.65
N ILE A 215 12.81 22.93 -20.94
CA ILE A 215 14.01 22.20 -21.40
C ILE A 215 15.30 22.99 -21.09
N ASN A 216 15.27 24.32 -21.19
CA ASN A 216 16.45 25.14 -20.88
C ASN A 216 16.72 25.24 -19.38
N ASN A 217 15.68 25.31 -18.54
CA ASN A 217 15.80 25.49 -17.10
C ASN A 217 16.08 24.17 -16.36
N PHE A 218 15.55 23.05 -16.85
CA PHE A 218 15.62 21.74 -16.18
C PHE A 218 16.63 20.81 -16.86
N GLN A 219 17.91 21.10 -16.63
CA GLN A 219 19.01 20.30 -17.16
C GLN A 219 19.15 18.95 -16.45
N ILE A 220 19.61 17.94 -17.18
CA ILE A 220 19.92 16.62 -16.63
C ILE A 220 21.09 16.75 -15.63
N PRO A 221 21.01 16.17 -14.42
CA PRO A 221 22.06 16.26 -13.42
C PRO A 221 23.43 15.83 -13.93
N ALA A 222 24.45 16.61 -13.55
CA ALA A 222 25.84 16.28 -13.75
C ALA A 222 26.22 14.98 -13.00
N LEU A 223 27.06 14.15 -13.64
CA LEU A 223 27.50 12.88 -13.09
C LEU A 223 28.85 13.00 -12.36
N GLU A 224 29.58 14.09 -12.55
CA GLU A 224 30.88 14.33 -11.93
C GLU A 224 30.79 14.26 -10.40
N GLY A 225 31.69 13.48 -9.80
CA GLY A 225 31.75 13.31 -8.35
C GLY A 225 30.66 12.43 -7.75
N LYS A 226 29.73 11.88 -8.55
CA LYS A 226 28.76 10.89 -8.08
C LYS A 226 29.43 9.52 -7.88
N HIS A 227 28.89 8.74 -6.96
CA HIS A 227 29.32 7.36 -6.75
C HIS A 227 28.48 6.42 -7.60
N ASN A 228 28.95 5.18 -7.78
CA ASN A 228 28.18 4.09 -8.41
C ASN A 228 27.75 4.34 -9.86
N ILE A 229 28.49 5.20 -10.59
CA ILE A 229 28.25 5.47 -12.01
C ILE A 229 28.69 4.26 -12.84
N THR A 230 27.82 3.87 -13.76
CA THR A 230 28.03 2.79 -14.72
C THR A 230 28.27 3.33 -16.12
N ALA A 231 28.73 2.47 -17.05
CA ALA A 231 28.88 2.87 -18.44
C ALA A 231 27.53 3.25 -19.07
N LEU A 232 26.45 2.56 -18.69
CA LEU A 232 25.10 2.84 -19.18
C LEU A 232 24.58 4.20 -18.69
N ASP A 233 24.91 4.62 -17.46
CA ASP A 233 24.55 5.97 -16.95
C ASP A 233 25.07 7.10 -17.86
N LEU A 234 26.31 6.97 -18.34
CA LEU A 234 26.93 7.95 -19.24
C LEU A 234 26.21 7.99 -20.60
N GLN A 235 25.86 6.81 -21.13
CA GLN A 235 25.15 6.69 -22.42
C GLN A 235 23.72 7.21 -22.32
N ILE A 236 22.97 6.84 -21.27
CA ILE A 236 21.61 7.33 -21.01
C ILE A 236 21.60 8.84 -20.82
N LYS A 237 22.56 9.41 -20.08
CA LYS A 237 22.67 10.87 -19.94
C LYS A 237 22.87 11.54 -21.30
N SER A 238 23.83 11.07 -22.10
CA SER A 238 24.09 11.63 -23.43
C SER A 238 22.88 11.51 -24.35
N LEU A 239 22.15 10.39 -24.28
CA LEU A 239 20.91 10.16 -25.03
C LEU A 239 19.82 11.15 -24.62
N ARG A 240 19.58 11.30 -23.31
CA ARG A 240 18.59 12.24 -22.75
C ARG A 240 18.91 13.68 -23.15
N GLU A 241 20.16 14.11 -23.00
CA GLU A 241 20.60 15.46 -23.38
C GLU A 241 20.44 15.72 -24.88
N ALA A 242 20.91 14.81 -25.74
CA ALA A 242 20.79 14.96 -27.19
C ALA A 242 19.33 15.00 -27.66
N ALA A 243 18.46 14.16 -27.07
CA ALA A 243 17.05 14.13 -27.40
C ALA A 243 16.33 15.42 -26.96
N LEU A 244 16.61 15.95 -25.77
CA LEU A 244 16.04 17.21 -25.31
C LEU A 244 16.49 18.39 -26.17
N VAL A 245 17.76 18.42 -26.60
CA VAL A 245 18.26 19.43 -27.55
C VAL A 245 17.53 19.35 -28.88
N SER A 246 17.36 18.14 -29.42
CA SER A 246 16.62 17.90 -30.67
C SER A 246 15.15 18.35 -30.57
N ILE A 247 14.46 18.03 -29.48
CA ILE A 247 13.07 18.47 -29.24
C ILE A 247 12.99 19.99 -29.16
N ARG A 248 13.92 20.63 -28.44
CA ARG A 248 13.98 22.10 -28.34
C ARG A 248 14.20 22.76 -29.69
N GLU A 249 15.08 22.22 -30.52
CA GLU A 249 15.35 22.74 -31.86
C GLU A 249 14.12 22.62 -32.77
N ALA A 250 13.43 21.48 -32.74
CA ALA A 250 12.16 21.29 -33.45
C ALA A 250 11.08 22.26 -32.94
N ALA A 251 10.97 22.44 -31.63
CA ALA A 251 10.04 23.40 -31.01
C ALA A 251 10.34 24.86 -31.44
N CYS A 252 11.62 25.24 -31.54
CA CYS A 252 12.01 26.54 -32.09
C CYS A 252 11.59 26.72 -33.55
N GLN A 253 11.72 25.69 -34.39
CA GLN A 253 11.27 25.73 -35.79
C GLN A 253 9.76 25.91 -35.88
N VAL A 254 8.98 25.10 -35.14
CA VAL A 254 7.51 25.22 -35.12
C VAL A 254 7.06 26.62 -34.65
N ARG A 255 7.79 27.22 -33.70
CA ARG A 255 7.54 28.59 -33.24
C ARG A 255 7.74 29.64 -34.35
N GLU A 256 8.75 29.46 -35.20
CA GLU A 256 9.12 30.41 -36.26
C GLU A 256 8.29 30.24 -37.53
N GLU A 257 7.90 29.02 -37.87
CA GLU A 257 7.23 28.69 -39.13
C GLU A 257 5.71 28.94 -39.12
N ALA A 258 5.11 29.23 -37.95
CA ALA A 258 3.70 29.57 -37.78
C ALA A 258 2.75 28.59 -38.51
N LEU A 259 3.00 27.29 -38.36
CA LEU A 259 2.29 26.24 -39.07
C LEU A 259 0.97 25.83 -38.39
N ASP A 260 0.10 25.25 -39.21
CA ASP A 260 -1.21 24.69 -38.87
C ASP A 260 -1.23 24.07 -37.47
N VAL A 261 -2.16 24.54 -36.62
CA VAL A 261 -2.30 24.08 -35.23
C VAL A 261 -2.48 22.57 -35.17
N LYS A 262 -3.13 21.97 -36.18
CA LYS A 262 -3.36 20.52 -36.19
C LYS A 262 -2.09 19.72 -36.43
N SER A 263 -1.21 20.14 -37.33
CA SER A 263 0.07 19.44 -37.54
C SER A 263 0.96 19.57 -36.31
N ALA A 264 1.04 20.78 -35.74
CA ALA A 264 1.85 21.03 -34.55
C ALA A 264 1.40 20.21 -33.33
N VAL A 265 0.10 19.93 -33.19
CA VAL A 265 -0.41 19.03 -32.12
C VAL A 265 0.18 17.63 -32.24
N GLY A 266 0.30 17.08 -33.45
CA GLY A 266 0.91 15.78 -33.68
C GLY A 266 2.39 15.76 -33.31
N ASP A 267 3.14 16.80 -33.72
CA ASP A 267 4.56 16.92 -33.35
C ASP A 267 4.75 17.00 -31.82
N ILE A 268 3.87 17.74 -31.12
CA ILE A 268 3.91 17.85 -29.66
C ILE A 268 3.58 16.53 -28.97
N GLU A 269 2.62 15.75 -29.50
CA GLU A 269 2.32 14.40 -29.01
C GLU A 269 3.55 13.49 -29.12
N ASP A 270 4.23 13.51 -30.26
CA ASP A 270 5.45 12.74 -30.49
C ASP A 270 6.58 13.15 -29.53
N TRP A 271 6.74 14.46 -29.28
CA TRP A 271 7.72 14.94 -28.30
C TRP A 271 7.37 14.50 -26.88
N LEU A 272 6.09 14.56 -26.49
CA LEU A 272 5.61 14.11 -25.19
C LEU A 272 5.91 12.63 -24.98
N ASP A 273 5.58 11.78 -25.96
CA ASP A 273 5.83 10.34 -25.89
C ASP A 273 7.34 10.05 -25.83
N ARG A 274 8.15 10.79 -26.59
CA ARG A 274 9.61 10.69 -26.53
C ARG A 274 10.16 11.06 -25.16
N ILE A 275 9.68 12.13 -24.53
CA ILE A 275 10.11 12.52 -23.18
C ILE A 275 9.71 11.47 -22.14
N LYS A 276 8.49 10.92 -22.24
CA LYS A 276 8.03 9.83 -21.37
C LYS A 276 8.89 8.57 -21.53
N LEU A 277 9.28 8.22 -22.75
CA LEU A 277 10.19 7.09 -23.01
C LEU A 277 11.58 7.32 -22.39
N LEU A 278 12.11 8.55 -22.49
CA LEU A 278 13.41 8.90 -21.89
C LEU A 278 13.41 8.84 -20.35
N ALA A 279 12.23 8.95 -19.72
CA ALA A 279 12.06 8.86 -18.28
C ALA A 279 12.06 7.41 -17.77
N ASP A 280 12.03 6.40 -18.65
CA ASP A 280 12.25 5.01 -18.23
C ASP A 280 13.69 4.82 -17.73
N GLU A 281 13.84 4.08 -16.63
CA GLU A 281 15.11 3.92 -15.93
C GLU A 281 15.35 2.46 -15.59
N ALA A 282 16.01 1.77 -16.53
CA ALA A 282 16.32 0.35 -16.42
C ALA A 282 17.14 0.03 -15.17
N GLN A 283 18.02 0.94 -14.72
CA GLN A 283 18.92 0.70 -13.58
C GLN A 283 18.36 1.22 -12.25
N ASN A 284 17.04 1.22 -12.07
CA ASN A 284 16.43 1.56 -10.79
C ASN A 284 16.61 0.43 -9.76
N SER A 285 17.63 0.58 -8.90
CA SER A 285 17.95 -0.36 -7.84
C SER A 285 17.19 -0.14 -6.53
N MET A 286 16.42 0.95 -6.39
CA MET A 286 15.64 1.21 -5.17
C MET A 286 14.33 0.40 -5.19
N PRO A 287 14.04 -0.43 -4.17
CA PRO A 287 12.77 -1.14 -4.11
C PRO A 287 11.60 -0.19 -3.87
N ASP A 288 10.44 -0.55 -4.38
CA ASP A 288 9.23 0.21 -4.19
C ASP A 288 8.72 0.09 -2.75
N VAL A 289 7.93 1.08 -2.34
CA VAL A 289 7.22 1.04 -1.08
C VAL A 289 5.95 0.21 -1.27
N ILE A 290 5.75 -0.79 -0.42
CA ILE A 290 4.56 -1.64 -0.43
C ILE A 290 3.74 -1.33 0.81
N ILE A 291 2.49 -0.93 0.60
CA ILE A 291 1.49 -0.75 1.65
C ILE A 291 0.57 -1.96 1.61
N TRP A 292 0.50 -2.70 2.71
CA TRP A 292 -0.45 -3.79 2.90
C TRP A 292 -1.58 -3.38 3.83
N MET A 293 -2.80 -3.76 3.48
CA MET A 293 -3.95 -3.77 4.36
C MET A 293 -4.07 -5.15 4.98
N LEU A 294 -4.08 -5.21 6.30
CA LEU A 294 -4.29 -6.41 7.09
C LEU A 294 -5.69 -6.37 7.68
N ARG A 295 -6.39 -7.51 7.64
CA ARG A 295 -7.58 -7.79 8.44
C ARG A 295 -7.22 -8.89 9.42
N GLY A 296 -7.28 -8.58 10.71
CA GLY A 296 -6.63 -9.39 11.74
C GLY A 296 -5.13 -9.53 11.44
N GLU A 297 -4.65 -10.75 11.24
CA GLU A 297 -3.25 -11.04 10.87
C GLU A 297 -3.06 -11.34 9.38
N LYS A 298 -4.11 -11.23 8.54
CA LYS A 298 -4.05 -11.63 7.13
C LYS A 298 -3.91 -10.42 6.22
N ARG A 299 -2.91 -10.42 5.34
CA ARG A 299 -2.76 -9.46 4.24
C ARG A 299 -3.85 -9.69 3.19
N VAL A 300 -4.72 -8.68 2.97
CA VAL A 300 -5.88 -8.79 2.07
C VAL A 300 -5.81 -7.92 0.83
N ALA A 301 -5.18 -6.74 0.91
CA ALA A 301 -5.04 -5.81 -0.20
C ALA A 301 -3.69 -5.09 -0.12
N TYR A 302 -3.17 -4.65 -1.27
CA TYR A 302 -1.88 -3.97 -1.35
C TYR A 302 -1.95 -2.71 -2.21
N ALA A 303 -0.93 -1.86 -2.06
CA ALA A 303 -0.57 -0.83 -3.03
C ALA A 303 0.95 -0.80 -3.14
N ARG A 304 1.45 -0.66 -4.37
CA ARG A 304 2.87 -0.51 -4.66
C ARG A 304 3.14 0.90 -5.15
N VAL A 305 4.06 1.59 -4.48
CA VAL A 305 4.36 3.00 -4.71
C VAL A 305 5.81 3.11 -5.18
N PRO A 306 6.02 3.47 -6.46
CA PRO A 306 7.36 3.66 -6.99
C PRO A 306 8.13 4.74 -6.24
N VAL A 307 9.38 4.43 -5.87
CA VAL A 307 10.20 5.33 -5.04
C VAL A 307 10.39 6.71 -5.65
N HIS A 308 10.58 6.80 -6.97
CA HIS A 308 10.79 8.08 -7.64
C HIS A 308 9.63 9.06 -7.43
N GLN A 309 8.39 8.58 -7.20
CA GLN A 309 7.22 9.43 -6.98
C GLN A 309 7.20 10.13 -5.63
N ILE A 310 7.92 9.61 -4.63
CA ILE A 310 7.92 10.11 -3.25
C ILE A 310 9.31 10.52 -2.75
N LEU A 311 10.32 10.45 -3.63
CA LEU A 311 11.71 10.76 -3.31
C LEU A 311 11.95 12.26 -3.19
N TYR A 312 12.59 12.68 -2.12
CA TYR A 312 13.13 14.02 -1.94
C TYR A 312 14.49 14.15 -2.61
N SER A 313 14.62 15.18 -3.44
CA SER A 313 15.88 15.59 -4.06
C SER A 313 16.37 16.92 -3.51
N ASN A 314 17.69 17.07 -3.41
CA ASN A 314 18.33 18.36 -3.14
C ASN A 314 18.80 19.08 -4.41
N TYR A 315 18.59 18.48 -5.59
CA TYR A 315 18.97 19.07 -6.87
C TYR A 315 18.05 20.23 -7.25
N SER A 316 16.74 19.98 -7.25
CA SER A 316 15.69 20.99 -7.45
C SER A 316 14.36 20.48 -6.92
N GLU A 317 13.36 21.36 -6.82
CA GLU A 317 11.99 20.95 -6.47
C GLU A 317 11.39 20.03 -7.54
N GLN A 318 11.68 20.28 -8.82
CA GLN A 318 11.20 19.50 -9.96
C GLN A 318 11.86 18.11 -10.06
N ALA A 319 13.04 17.93 -9.45
CA ALA A 319 13.66 16.63 -9.30
C ALA A 319 13.10 15.82 -8.12
N CYS A 320 12.33 16.45 -7.22
CA CYS A 320 11.58 15.71 -6.21
C CYS A 320 10.44 14.94 -6.87
N GLY A 321 10.08 13.80 -6.28
CA GLY A 321 8.94 13.01 -6.72
C GLY A 321 7.66 13.84 -6.71
N LYS A 322 6.80 13.61 -7.70
CA LYS A 322 5.51 14.31 -7.88
C LYS A 322 4.65 14.36 -6.62
N HIS A 323 4.71 13.31 -5.80
CA HIS A 323 3.96 13.14 -4.56
C HIS A 323 4.84 13.23 -3.30
N CYS A 324 6.12 13.60 -3.42
CA CYS A 324 7.03 13.75 -2.30
C CYS A 324 6.52 14.82 -1.32
N GLY A 325 6.19 14.40 -0.09
CA GLY A 325 5.68 15.28 0.96
C GLY A 325 4.31 15.88 0.66
N LYS A 326 3.59 15.36 -0.35
CA LYS A 326 2.26 15.83 -0.76
C LYS A 326 1.22 14.76 -0.49
N THR A 327 0.04 15.17 -0.04
CA THR A 327 -1.09 14.27 0.18
C THR A 327 -1.62 13.75 -1.15
N GLN A 328 -1.61 12.43 -1.31
CA GLN A 328 -2.13 11.74 -2.49
C GLN A 328 -3.22 10.73 -2.10
N THR A 329 -4.02 10.34 -3.10
CA THR A 329 -5.05 9.32 -2.94
C THR A 329 -4.57 8.02 -3.58
N ILE A 330 -4.56 6.93 -2.82
CA ILE A 330 -4.18 5.60 -3.30
C ILE A 330 -5.39 4.68 -3.20
N PHE A 331 -5.76 4.07 -4.31
CA PHE A 331 -6.74 2.99 -4.35
C PHE A 331 -6.00 1.67 -4.28
N MET A 332 -6.22 0.91 -3.21
CA MET A 332 -5.56 -0.39 -3.04
C MET A 332 -6.16 -1.44 -3.97
N GLN A 333 -5.46 -2.56 -4.14
CA GLN A 333 -5.86 -3.65 -5.03
C GLN A 333 -5.79 -4.99 -4.30
N TYR A 334 -6.66 -5.93 -4.67
CA TYR A 334 -6.53 -7.31 -4.24
C TYR A 334 -5.38 -7.98 -5.00
N PRO A 335 -4.59 -8.86 -4.35
CA PRO A 335 -3.61 -9.67 -5.07
C PRO A 335 -4.31 -10.53 -6.13
N MET A 336 -3.79 -10.55 -7.37
CA MET A 336 -4.39 -11.27 -8.51
C MET A 336 -5.86 -10.90 -8.75
N ASP A 337 -6.20 -9.60 -8.74
CA ASP A 337 -7.57 -9.15 -8.96
C ASP A 337 -8.12 -9.51 -10.34
N LYS A 338 -8.81 -10.65 -10.43
CA LYS A 338 -9.50 -11.14 -11.63
C LYS A 338 -10.62 -10.21 -12.09
N ASN A 339 -11.09 -9.31 -11.22
CA ASN A 339 -12.18 -8.39 -11.50
C ASN A 339 -11.70 -7.02 -12.04
N LYS A 340 -10.41 -6.86 -12.34
CA LYS A 340 -9.82 -5.66 -12.97
C LYS A 340 -10.20 -4.33 -12.29
N GLY A 341 -10.21 -4.30 -10.95
CA GLY A 341 -10.43 -3.07 -10.18
C GLY A 341 -11.88 -2.62 -10.04
N VAL A 342 -12.87 -3.46 -10.42
CA VAL A 342 -14.30 -3.13 -10.24
C VAL A 342 -14.66 -3.00 -8.76
N LYS A 343 -13.96 -3.70 -7.86
CA LYS A 343 -14.11 -3.58 -6.40
C LYS A 343 -12.87 -2.96 -5.79
N ILE A 344 -13.01 -1.77 -5.24
CA ILE A 344 -11.95 -1.08 -4.50
C ILE A 344 -11.99 -1.60 -3.05
N PRO A 345 -10.91 -2.21 -2.53
CA PRO A 345 -10.84 -2.68 -1.15
C PRO A 345 -10.89 -1.53 -0.15
N VAL A 346 -10.11 -0.47 -0.42
CA VAL A 346 -10.00 0.73 0.40
C VAL A 346 -9.37 1.87 -0.41
N GLN A 347 -9.83 3.09 -0.14
CA GLN A 347 -9.20 4.33 -0.58
C GLN A 347 -8.42 4.95 0.57
N LEU A 348 -7.11 5.14 0.38
CA LEU A 348 -6.23 5.81 1.33
C LEU A 348 -5.98 7.25 0.88
N ARG A 349 -6.00 8.20 1.83
CA ARG A 349 -5.34 9.49 1.67
C ARG A 349 -4.09 9.50 2.52
N ILE A 350 -2.93 9.62 1.88
CA ILE A 350 -1.64 9.43 2.53
C ILE A 350 -0.64 10.46 2.00
N ASN A 351 0.22 10.94 2.88
CA ASN A 351 1.38 11.76 2.54
C ASN A 351 2.64 10.93 2.78
N MET A 352 3.54 10.85 1.79
CA MET A 352 4.79 10.09 1.92
C MET A 352 5.99 10.93 1.54
N TRP A 353 7.06 10.76 2.30
CA TRP A 353 8.36 11.39 2.05
C TRP A 353 9.46 10.37 2.21
N LEU A 354 10.32 10.23 1.20
CA LEU A 354 11.49 9.38 1.24
C LEU A 354 12.74 10.20 0.94
N GLY A 355 13.75 10.13 1.78
CA GLY A 355 15.01 10.82 1.51
C GLY A 355 16.16 10.26 2.31
N LEU A 356 17.37 10.71 1.97
CA LEU A 356 18.56 10.42 2.77
C LEU A 356 18.34 10.94 4.21
N SER A 357 18.72 10.16 5.22
CA SER A 357 18.55 10.60 6.63
C SER A 357 19.33 11.88 6.95
N ALA A 358 20.35 12.22 6.16
CA ALA A 358 21.05 13.51 6.27
C ALA A 358 20.16 14.73 5.96
N HIS A 359 19.03 14.52 5.27
CA HIS A 359 18.07 15.53 4.87
C HIS A 359 16.76 15.44 5.67
N GLU A 360 16.72 14.65 6.74
CA GLU A 360 15.52 14.46 7.58
C GLU A 360 14.93 15.79 8.09
N LYS A 361 15.74 16.82 8.34
CA LYS A 361 15.24 18.16 8.71
C LYS A 361 14.34 18.80 7.65
N LYS A 362 14.45 18.38 6.38
CA LYS A 362 13.60 18.84 5.27
C LYS A 362 12.23 18.17 5.29
N PHE A 363 12.07 17.02 5.95
CA PHE A 363 10.76 16.43 6.15
C PHE A 363 9.81 17.37 6.89
N ASN A 364 10.32 18.09 7.90
CA ASN A 364 9.51 18.99 8.73
C ASN A 364 8.87 20.15 7.94
N SER A 365 9.35 20.49 6.75
CA SER A 365 8.65 21.49 5.92
C SER A 365 7.38 20.95 5.24
N PHE A 366 7.21 19.62 5.22
CA PHE A 366 6.07 18.95 4.60
C PHE A 366 5.04 18.46 5.62
N SER A 367 5.33 18.57 6.92
CA SER A 367 4.46 18.05 7.96
C SER A 367 3.33 19.00 8.32
N GLU A 368 2.10 18.52 8.23
CA GLU A 368 0.88 19.26 8.57
C GLU A 368 0.45 19.09 10.04
N GLY A 369 1.40 18.98 10.97
CA GLY A 369 1.11 18.79 12.40
C GLY A 369 2.33 18.50 13.27
N ASN A 370 2.08 18.23 14.55
CA ASN A 370 3.11 17.80 15.49
C ASN A 370 3.20 16.27 15.49
N PHE A 371 4.43 15.74 15.42
CA PHE A 371 4.67 14.31 15.57
C PHE A 371 4.89 13.98 17.03
N SER A 372 4.13 13.00 17.51
CA SER A 372 4.30 12.41 18.84
C SER A 372 4.66 10.94 18.67
N VAL A 373 5.62 10.47 19.47
CA VAL A 373 6.02 9.06 19.53
C VAL A 373 5.64 8.53 20.90
N TYR A 374 4.80 7.50 20.92
CA TYR A 374 4.30 6.91 22.15
C TYR A 374 5.04 5.60 22.46
N ALA A 375 5.25 5.36 23.75
CA ALA A 375 5.53 4.01 24.25
C ALA A 375 4.20 3.39 24.69
N GLU A 376 3.92 2.19 24.21
CA GLU A 376 2.61 1.55 24.33
C GLU A 376 2.73 0.23 25.11
N MET A 377 1.78 -0.02 26.02
CA MET A 377 1.58 -1.33 26.64
C MET A 377 0.12 -1.51 27.07
N TYR A 378 -0.30 -2.77 27.15
CA TYR A 378 -1.67 -3.15 27.45
C TYR A 378 -1.72 -3.87 28.80
N GLU A 379 -2.55 -3.38 29.71
CA GLU A 379 -2.89 -4.10 30.94
C GLU A 379 -4.03 -5.09 30.67
N ASN A 380 -3.78 -6.38 30.90
CA ASN A 380 -4.74 -7.45 30.69
C ASN A 380 -5.34 -7.89 32.03
N GLN A 381 -6.65 -8.04 32.05
CA GLN A 381 -7.41 -8.62 33.16
C GLN A 381 -8.43 -9.64 32.62
N ALA A 382 -8.73 -10.66 33.42
CA ALA A 382 -9.79 -11.62 33.16
C ALA A 382 -10.81 -11.56 34.29
N GLN A 383 -12.10 -11.72 33.96
CA GLN A 383 -13.15 -11.79 34.95
C GLN A 383 -13.35 -13.26 35.37
N VAL A 384 -13.05 -13.56 36.63
CA VAL A 384 -13.23 -14.90 37.20
C VAL A 384 -14.06 -14.77 38.47
N PHE A 385 -15.19 -15.49 38.53
CA PHE A 385 -16.18 -15.38 39.61
C PHE A 385 -16.63 -13.94 39.89
N GLY A 386 -16.86 -13.16 38.83
CA GLY A 386 -17.34 -11.77 38.92
C GLY A 386 -16.28 -10.74 39.33
N LYS A 387 -15.03 -11.14 39.58
CA LYS A 387 -13.93 -10.22 39.92
C LYS A 387 -12.94 -10.13 38.77
N TRP A 388 -12.61 -8.90 38.37
CA TRP A 388 -11.51 -8.63 37.45
C TRP A 388 -10.17 -8.80 38.15
N GLY A 389 -9.25 -9.51 37.51
CA GLY A 389 -7.90 -9.71 38.03
C GLY A 389 -7.00 -10.40 37.02
N THR A 390 -5.81 -10.83 37.46
CA THR A 390 -4.86 -11.56 36.60
C THR A 390 -5.10 -13.08 36.59
N THR A 391 -5.94 -13.58 37.50
CA THR A 391 -6.35 -14.98 37.55
C THR A 391 -7.17 -15.31 36.31
N GLY A 392 -6.79 -16.35 35.56
CA GLY A 392 -7.49 -16.76 34.33
C GLY A 392 -6.92 -16.19 33.04
N LEU A 393 -5.83 -15.41 33.08
CA LEU A 393 -5.08 -14.99 31.89
C LEU A 393 -4.28 -16.16 31.28
N VAL A 394 -4.98 -17.08 30.61
CA VAL A 394 -4.35 -18.24 29.95
C VAL A 394 -3.55 -17.76 28.74
N GLY A 395 -2.22 -17.92 28.80
CA GLY A 395 -1.33 -17.56 27.68
C GLY A 395 -1.12 -16.05 27.46
N ARG A 396 -1.58 -15.19 28.38
CA ARG A 396 -1.40 -13.73 28.32
C ARG A 396 -0.70 -13.20 29.57
N HIS A 397 0.02 -12.09 29.42
CA HIS A 397 0.72 -11.44 30.54
C HIS A 397 -0.10 -10.28 31.11
N LYS A 398 0.08 -9.96 32.41
CA LYS A 398 -0.57 -8.78 33.02
C LYS A 398 -0.32 -7.52 32.20
N PHE A 399 0.93 -7.28 31.81
CA PHE A 399 1.29 -6.21 30.89
C PHE A 399 1.91 -6.82 29.64
N SER A 400 1.38 -6.47 28.48
CA SER A 400 1.82 -7.01 27.20
C SER A 400 1.88 -5.96 26.10
N ASP A 401 2.44 -6.35 24.95
CA ASP A 401 2.20 -5.69 23.69
C ASP A 401 0.74 -5.87 23.22
N VAL A 402 0.39 -5.24 22.10
CA VAL A 402 -0.96 -5.31 21.49
C VAL A 402 -1.41 -6.74 21.17
N THR A 403 -0.48 -7.67 20.93
CA THR A 403 -0.83 -9.07 20.63
C THR A 403 -1.19 -9.88 21.87
N GLY A 404 -0.93 -9.37 23.08
CA GLY A 404 -1.12 -10.10 24.33
C GLY A 404 0.01 -11.08 24.68
N LYS A 405 0.98 -11.28 23.78
CA LYS A 405 1.95 -12.39 23.85
C LYS A 405 3.30 -11.97 24.42
N VAL A 406 3.74 -10.73 24.18
CA VAL A 406 5.06 -10.25 24.62
C VAL A 406 4.92 -9.58 25.97
N LYS A 407 5.61 -10.09 27.00
CA LYS A 407 5.61 -9.48 28.33
C LYS A 407 6.35 -8.15 28.33
N LEU A 408 5.68 -7.08 28.77
CA LEU A 408 6.26 -5.75 28.91
C LEU A 408 6.34 -5.32 30.38
N LYS A 409 7.26 -4.39 30.67
CA LYS A 409 7.45 -3.78 31.99
C LYS A 409 7.74 -2.30 31.81
N GLN A 410 7.04 -1.44 32.55
CA GLN A 410 7.18 0.02 32.43
C GLN A 410 8.62 0.47 32.62
N GLU A 411 9.33 -0.11 33.59
CA GLU A 411 10.72 0.25 33.93
C GLU A 411 11.74 -0.06 32.81
N ARG A 412 11.33 -0.83 31.78
CA ARG A 412 12.21 -1.17 30.64
C ARG A 412 12.10 -0.20 29.47
N PHE A 413 11.13 0.72 29.50
CA PHE A 413 11.00 1.77 28.51
C PHE A 413 11.93 2.92 28.87
N LEU A 414 12.99 3.08 28.09
CA LEU A 414 13.95 4.18 28.21
C LEU A 414 13.87 5.03 26.94
N PRO A 415 13.84 6.36 27.07
CA PRO A 415 13.81 7.22 25.90
C PRO A 415 15.11 7.03 25.11
N PRO A 416 15.05 6.99 23.77
CA PRO A 416 16.25 6.92 22.95
C PRO A 416 17.20 8.09 23.20
N ARG A 417 18.46 7.96 22.79
CA ARG A 417 19.44 9.05 22.93
C ARG A 417 18.92 10.34 22.26
N GLY A 418 18.83 11.41 23.03
CA GLY A 418 18.34 12.72 22.56
C GLY A 418 16.82 12.91 22.69
N TRP A 419 16.11 11.93 23.24
CA TRP A 419 14.70 12.03 23.60
C TRP A 419 14.56 12.11 25.12
N GLU A 420 13.48 12.78 25.56
CA GLU A 420 13.02 12.82 26.94
C GLU A 420 11.52 12.50 26.97
N TRP A 421 11.05 11.97 28.09
CA TRP A 421 9.61 11.75 28.26
C TRP A 421 8.91 13.10 28.44
N GLU A 422 7.87 13.33 27.65
CA GLU A 422 7.02 14.52 27.79
C GLU A 422 6.16 14.48 29.05
N GLY A 423 5.78 13.29 29.51
CA GLY A 423 4.99 13.09 30.73
C GLY A 423 4.99 11.64 31.22
N ASP A 424 4.26 11.42 32.32
CA ASP A 424 4.06 10.08 32.91
C ASP A 424 3.12 9.21 32.06
N TRP A 425 3.08 7.91 32.35
CA TRP A 425 2.12 6.98 31.75
C TRP A 425 0.68 7.46 31.98
N PHE A 426 -0.10 7.51 30.90
CA PHE A 426 -1.53 7.77 30.95
C PHE A 426 -2.30 6.64 30.25
N VAL A 427 -3.59 6.52 30.56
CA VAL A 427 -4.48 5.59 29.87
C VAL A 427 -5.05 6.30 28.66
N ASP A 428 -4.70 5.84 27.46
CA ASP A 428 -5.35 6.27 26.23
C ASP A 428 -6.61 5.40 26.01
N PRO A 429 -7.82 5.96 26.09
CA PRO A 429 -9.03 5.20 25.78
C PRO A 429 -8.99 4.81 24.30
N GLU A 430 -8.89 3.50 24.03
CA GLU A 430 -8.79 2.92 22.69
C GLU A 430 -10.10 3.07 21.89
N ARG A 431 -10.47 4.31 21.57
CA ARG A 431 -11.74 4.67 20.89
C ARG A 431 -11.87 3.98 19.53
N CYS A 432 -10.75 3.69 18.88
CA CYS A 432 -10.66 3.05 17.56
C CYS A 432 -11.04 1.56 17.59
N LEU A 433 -10.94 0.88 18.74
CA LEU A 433 -11.38 -0.50 18.92
C LEU A 433 -12.76 -0.63 19.61
N LEU A 434 -13.26 0.46 20.19
CA LEU A 434 -14.50 0.49 20.97
C LEU A 434 -15.74 0.85 20.13
N THR A 435 -15.62 0.88 18.81
CA THR A 435 -16.78 1.15 17.95
C THR A 435 -17.66 -0.09 17.89
N GLU A 436 -18.86 0.04 18.45
CA GLU A 436 -19.88 -1.00 18.39
C GLU A 436 -20.28 -1.25 16.92
N ALA A 437 -20.76 -2.46 16.63
CA ALA A 437 -21.10 -2.86 15.27
C ALA A 437 -22.18 -1.97 14.60
N ASP A 438 -22.96 -1.25 15.41
CA ASP A 438 -24.00 -0.31 14.99
C ASP A 438 -23.52 1.15 14.88
N ALA A 439 -22.24 1.42 15.11
CA ALA A 439 -21.67 2.75 15.01
C ALA A 439 -21.88 3.35 13.60
N GLY A 440 -22.40 4.57 13.55
CA GLY A 440 -22.75 5.26 12.30
C GLY A 440 -24.07 4.81 11.66
N HIS A 441 -24.70 3.73 12.13
CA HIS A 441 -25.99 3.29 11.62
C HIS A 441 -27.16 4.06 12.28
N THR A 442 -28.23 4.29 11.50
CA THR A 442 -29.55 4.73 11.98
C THR A 442 -30.53 3.57 12.13
N GLU A 443 -30.26 2.45 11.45
CA GLU A 443 -30.95 1.17 11.54
C GLU A 443 -29.91 0.06 11.62
N PHE A 444 -30.08 -0.88 12.55
CA PHE A 444 -29.15 -2.00 12.78
C PHE A 444 -29.94 -3.29 12.98
N THR A 445 -29.42 -4.40 12.46
CA THR A 445 -30.04 -5.72 12.63
C THR A 445 -29.16 -6.56 13.53
N ASP A 446 -29.63 -6.79 14.75
CA ASP A 446 -29.00 -7.73 15.67
C ASP A 446 -29.26 -9.17 15.20
N GLU A 447 -28.28 -10.04 15.40
CA GLU A 447 -28.37 -11.44 15.00
C GLU A 447 -27.84 -12.39 16.07
N VAL A 448 -28.41 -13.59 16.11
CA VAL A 448 -27.92 -14.71 16.90
C VAL A 448 -28.29 -16.02 16.23
N PHE A 449 -27.40 -17.00 16.29
CA PHE A 449 -27.65 -18.34 15.76
C PHE A 449 -28.14 -19.25 16.87
N GLN A 450 -29.35 -19.80 16.72
CA GLN A 450 -29.86 -20.85 17.58
C GLN A 450 -29.34 -22.22 17.09
N ASN A 451 -28.70 -22.99 17.95
CA ASN A 451 -28.01 -24.24 17.59
C ASN A 451 -28.68 -25.48 18.19
N GLN A 452 -28.75 -26.53 17.37
CA GLN A 452 -29.19 -27.86 17.78
C GLN A 452 -28.24 -28.93 17.26
N THR A 453 -28.12 -30.02 18.01
CA THR A 453 -27.31 -31.19 17.65
C THR A 453 -28.12 -32.47 17.73
N ARG A 454 -27.64 -33.49 17.01
CA ARG A 454 -28.15 -34.85 17.11
C ARG A 454 -27.06 -35.87 16.84
N PHE A 455 -27.28 -37.10 17.27
CA PHE A 455 -26.62 -38.24 16.64
C PHE A 455 -27.20 -38.46 15.24
N PRO A 456 -26.42 -38.96 14.25
CA PRO A 456 -26.94 -39.25 12.91
C PRO A 456 -28.25 -40.03 12.96
N ALA A 457 -29.26 -39.56 12.21
CA ALA A 457 -30.64 -40.07 12.20
C ALA A 457 -31.43 -40.02 13.54
N GLY A 458 -30.92 -39.32 14.56
CA GLY A 458 -31.61 -39.09 15.82
C GLY A 458 -32.50 -37.84 15.83
N GLU A 459 -33.13 -37.57 16.97
CA GLU A 459 -33.89 -36.34 17.21
C GLU A 459 -32.96 -35.16 17.53
N TRP A 460 -33.34 -33.99 17.03
CA TRP A 460 -32.64 -32.74 17.31
C TRP A 460 -32.86 -32.29 18.75
N LYS A 461 -31.77 -31.94 19.44
CA LYS A 461 -31.76 -31.41 20.81
C LYS A 461 -30.96 -30.11 20.86
N PRO A 462 -31.18 -29.23 21.86
CA PRO A 462 -30.34 -28.06 22.06
C PRO A 462 -28.85 -28.46 22.09
N ALA A 463 -28.02 -27.71 21.38
CA ALA A 463 -26.58 -27.89 21.42
C ALA A 463 -26.03 -27.55 22.82
N ALA A 464 -24.78 -27.93 23.09
CA ALA A 464 -24.09 -27.55 24.33
C ALA A 464 -24.03 -26.01 24.51
N GLU A 465 -23.89 -25.28 23.40
CA GLU A 465 -24.07 -23.83 23.33
C GLU A 465 -25.29 -23.53 22.44
N PRO A 466 -26.50 -23.34 23.03
CA PRO A 466 -27.74 -23.17 22.28
C PRO A 466 -27.80 -21.90 21.44
N TYR A 467 -27.01 -20.88 21.78
CA TYR A 467 -26.97 -19.60 21.07
C TYR A 467 -25.51 -19.19 20.82
N THR A 468 -25.20 -18.85 19.57
CA THR A 468 -23.87 -18.42 19.16
C THR A 468 -23.89 -17.25 18.19
N ASP A 469 -22.76 -16.60 18.00
CA ASP A 469 -22.52 -15.72 16.86
C ASP A 469 -22.34 -16.53 15.56
N VAL A 470 -22.07 -15.85 14.45
CA VAL A 470 -21.82 -16.46 13.13
C VAL A 470 -20.62 -17.41 13.11
N ASN A 471 -19.62 -17.18 13.99
CA ASN A 471 -18.40 -17.96 14.13
C ASN A 471 -18.57 -19.18 15.06
N GLY A 472 -19.73 -19.30 15.71
CA GLY A 472 -20.03 -20.37 16.65
C GLY A 472 -19.52 -20.09 18.07
N GLU A 473 -19.13 -18.85 18.39
CA GLU A 473 -18.79 -18.44 19.75
C GLU A 473 -20.07 -18.15 20.55
N LYS A 474 -20.05 -18.46 21.85
CA LYS A 474 -21.24 -18.34 22.70
C LYS A 474 -21.79 -16.91 22.69
N ALA A 475 -23.09 -16.79 22.45
CA ALA A 475 -23.81 -15.52 22.45
C ALA A 475 -24.95 -15.52 23.48
N GLN A 476 -25.50 -14.34 23.72
CA GLN A 476 -26.69 -14.17 24.55
C GLN A 476 -27.92 -14.80 23.88
N SER A 477 -28.90 -15.22 24.67
CA SER A 477 -30.19 -15.67 24.11
C SER A 477 -31.02 -14.46 23.65
N PRO A 478 -31.96 -14.63 22.68
CA PRO A 478 -32.81 -13.54 22.19
C PRO A 478 -33.53 -12.72 23.27
N GLY A 479 -33.85 -13.32 24.42
CA GLY A 479 -34.52 -12.66 25.53
C GLY A 479 -33.60 -11.82 26.42
N GLU A 480 -32.28 -12.00 26.32
CA GLU A 480 -31.27 -11.27 27.09
C GLU A 480 -30.75 -10.03 26.35
N PHE A 481 -31.06 -9.88 25.05
CA PHE A 481 -30.70 -8.70 24.28
C PHE A 481 -31.49 -7.47 24.76
N GLU A 482 -30.78 -6.55 25.39
CA GLU A 482 -31.31 -5.24 25.75
C GLU A 482 -31.16 -4.25 24.58
N CYS A 483 -32.14 -3.35 24.42
CA CYS A 483 -32.01 -2.28 23.43
C CYS A 483 -31.04 -1.22 23.97
N PRO A 484 -29.94 -0.89 23.25
CA PRO A 484 -29.02 0.13 23.72
C PRO A 484 -29.71 1.50 23.86
N PRO A 485 -29.27 2.37 24.80
CA PRO A 485 -29.81 3.72 24.94
C PRO A 485 -29.77 4.50 23.62
N GLY A 486 -30.89 5.16 23.26
CA GLY A 486 -31.02 5.89 21.99
C GLY A 486 -31.46 5.02 20.80
N TRP A 487 -31.77 3.75 21.03
CA TRP A 487 -32.36 2.84 20.05
C TRP A 487 -33.75 2.34 20.49
N SER A 488 -34.58 1.98 19.51
CA SER A 488 -35.83 1.26 19.71
C SER A 488 -35.89 0.04 18.80
N TRP A 489 -36.39 -1.08 19.33
CA TRP A 489 -36.70 -2.26 18.53
C TRP A 489 -37.84 -1.96 17.55
N GLU A 490 -37.64 -2.27 16.28
CA GLU A 490 -38.66 -2.14 15.24
C GLU A 490 -39.56 -3.39 15.22
N ASP A 491 -38.95 -4.57 15.33
CA ASP A 491 -39.63 -5.87 15.22
C ASP A 491 -39.31 -6.83 16.38
N ALA A 492 -40.01 -7.97 16.41
CA ALA A 492 -39.64 -9.13 17.24
C ALA A 492 -38.53 -9.96 16.56
N TRP A 493 -37.87 -10.82 17.33
CA TRP A 493 -36.94 -11.80 16.76
C TRP A 493 -37.66 -12.70 15.76
N SER A 494 -37.12 -12.80 14.55
CA SER A 494 -37.61 -13.68 13.49
C SER A 494 -36.43 -14.41 12.85
N PHE A 495 -36.69 -15.49 12.12
CA PHE A 495 -35.62 -16.18 11.39
C PHE A 495 -35.50 -15.60 9.98
N ASP A 496 -34.27 -15.56 9.49
CA ASP A 496 -33.97 -15.02 8.16
C ASP A 496 -34.30 -16.04 7.05
N SER A 497 -35.43 -15.82 6.37
CA SER A 497 -35.91 -16.67 5.27
C SER A 497 -35.22 -16.41 3.93
N ASP A 498 -34.45 -15.34 3.79
CA ASP A 498 -33.84 -14.94 2.51
C ASP A 498 -32.49 -15.65 2.24
N ARG A 499 -32.01 -16.43 3.21
CA ARG A 499 -30.78 -17.22 3.09
C ARG A 499 -31.04 -18.64 2.58
N ALA A 500 -29.96 -19.37 2.29
CA ALA A 500 -29.98 -20.77 1.90
C ALA A 500 -30.30 -21.68 3.10
N VAL A 501 -31.55 -21.64 3.58
CA VAL A 501 -32.08 -22.40 4.71
C VAL A 501 -33.28 -23.23 4.28
N ASP A 502 -33.74 -24.15 5.13
CA ASP A 502 -35.00 -24.86 4.91
C ASP A 502 -36.24 -23.97 5.19
N GLU A 503 -37.44 -24.50 4.95
CA GLU A 503 -38.71 -23.81 5.17
C GLU A 503 -38.93 -23.34 6.63
N LYS A 504 -38.14 -23.86 7.58
CA LYS A 504 -38.19 -23.52 9.00
C LYS A 504 -37.00 -22.65 9.43
N GLY A 505 -36.16 -22.20 8.51
CA GLY A 505 -35.01 -21.33 8.79
C GLY A 505 -33.72 -22.06 9.22
N TRP A 506 -33.68 -23.39 9.15
CA TRP A 506 -32.49 -24.15 9.55
C TRP A 506 -31.51 -24.35 8.40
N GLU A 507 -30.22 -24.18 8.69
CA GLU A 507 -29.12 -24.68 7.89
C GLU A 507 -28.41 -25.83 8.62
N TYR A 508 -27.90 -26.80 7.86
CA TYR A 508 -27.44 -28.07 8.39
C TYR A 508 -25.94 -28.28 8.14
N GLY A 509 -25.23 -28.75 9.16
CA GLY A 509 -23.79 -28.96 9.14
C GLY A 509 -23.40 -30.37 9.58
N VAL A 510 -22.20 -30.77 9.16
CA VAL A 510 -21.53 -31.94 9.69
C VAL A 510 -20.20 -31.54 10.31
N THR A 511 -19.95 -31.99 11.53
CA THR A 511 -18.66 -31.85 12.19
C THR A 511 -17.73 -32.97 11.71
N ILE A 512 -16.60 -32.60 11.10
CA ILE A 512 -15.59 -33.55 10.59
C ILE A 512 -14.37 -33.46 11.52
N PRO A 513 -14.03 -34.54 12.25
CA PRO A 513 -12.84 -34.55 13.10
C PRO A 513 -11.57 -34.22 12.30
N PRO A 514 -10.62 -33.46 12.87
CA PRO A 514 -10.47 -33.12 14.29
C PRO A 514 -11.23 -31.86 14.74
N ASP A 515 -12.04 -31.23 13.88
CA ASP A 515 -12.77 -30.02 14.25
C ASP A 515 -13.95 -30.35 15.19
N ASP A 516 -14.24 -29.44 16.12
CA ASP A 516 -15.36 -29.57 17.08
C ASP A 516 -16.65 -28.88 16.60
N LYS A 517 -16.60 -28.14 15.47
CA LYS A 517 -17.72 -27.38 14.91
C LYS A 517 -17.82 -27.59 13.38
N PRO A 518 -19.02 -27.52 12.77
CA PRO A 518 -19.17 -27.56 11.32
C PRO A 518 -18.53 -26.35 10.63
N LYS A 519 -17.81 -26.57 9.54
CA LYS A 519 -17.21 -25.51 8.69
C LYS A 519 -18.06 -25.13 7.47
N SER A 520 -19.06 -25.94 7.15
CA SER A 520 -19.93 -25.76 5.98
C SER A 520 -21.38 -26.07 6.35
N TRP A 521 -22.29 -25.30 5.78
CA TRP A 521 -23.73 -25.38 6.03
C TRP A 521 -24.49 -25.58 4.72
N ALA A 522 -25.57 -26.36 4.75
CA ALA A 522 -26.43 -26.65 3.61
C ALA A 522 -27.90 -26.42 3.95
N ALA A 523 -28.68 -25.98 2.96
CA ALA A 523 -30.11 -25.69 3.13
C ALA A 523 -30.98 -26.95 3.35
N ALA A 524 -30.56 -28.10 2.80
CA ALA A 524 -31.36 -29.32 2.83
C ALA A 524 -30.90 -30.29 3.93
N GLU A 525 -31.83 -30.77 4.76
CA GLU A 525 -31.56 -31.77 5.78
C GLU A 525 -31.15 -33.12 5.15
N LYS A 526 -30.12 -33.75 5.72
CA LYS A 526 -29.69 -35.11 5.38
C LYS A 526 -29.47 -35.91 6.67
N MET A 527 -29.63 -37.23 6.58
CA MET A 527 -29.58 -38.12 7.75
C MET A 527 -28.24 -38.09 8.50
N TYR A 528 -27.14 -37.78 7.80
CA TYR A 528 -25.80 -37.72 8.38
C TYR A 528 -25.48 -36.38 9.05
N HIS A 529 -26.31 -35.33 8.91
CA HIS A 529 -26.09 -34.06 9.60
C HIS A 529 -26.26 -34.25 11.11
N ASN A 530 -25.27 -33.77 11.86
CA ASN A 530 -25.25 -33.83 13.33
C ASN A 530 -25.36 -32.45 13.98
N HIS A 531 -25.33 -31.37 13.21
CA HIS A 531 -25.57 -30.00 13.65
C HIS A 531 -26.60 -29.31 12.74
N ARG A 532 -27.43 -28.44 13.32
CA ARG A 532 -28.20 -27.44 12.59
C ARG A 532 -28.21 -26.13 13.35
N ARG A 533 -28.30 -25.01 12.64
CA ARG A 533 -28.47 -23.70 13.24
C ARG A 533 -29.49 -22.86 12.49
N MET A 534 -30.10 -21.91 13.19
CA MET A 534 -31.06 -20.96 12.65
C MET A 534 -30.61 -19.54 12.97
N ARG A 535 -30.46 -18.69 11.95
CA ARG A 535 -30.15 -17.27 12.14
C ARG A 535 -31.42 -16.54 12.57
N LEU A 536 -31.47 -16.12 13.82
CA LEU A 536 -32.49 -15.21 14.33
C LEU A 536 -31.99 -13.78 14.16
N THR A 537 -32.83 -12.90 13.66
CA THR A 537 -32.54 -11.48 13.46
C THR A 537 -33.61 -10.62 14.10
N ARG A 538 -33.21 -9.42 14.54
CA ARG A 538 -34.12 -8.41 15.06
C ARG A 538 -33.62 -7.03 14.71
N LYS A 539 -34.48 -6.22 14.10
CA LYS A 539 -34.12 -4.87 13.67
C LYS A 539 -34.39 -3.84 14.77
N ARG A 540 -33.47 -2.88 14.93
CA ARG A 540 -33.62 -1.68 15.76
C ARG A 540 -33.29 -0.42 14.96
N ARG A 541 -33.87 0.70 15.38
CA ARG A 541 -33.71 2.03 14.78
C ARG A 541 -33.33 3.05 15.84
N LYS A 542 -32.49 4.03 15.52
CA LYS A 542 -32.19 5.15 16.42
C LYS A 542 -33.42 6.01 16.65
N THR A 543 -33.70 6.31 17.91
CA THR A 543 -34.70 7.28 18.33
C THR A 543 -34.04 8.65 18.42
N PHE A 544 -34.46 9.59 17.57
CA PHE A 544 -33.99 10.98 17.59
C PHE A 544 -34.57 11.78 18.75
#